data_AF-A0A529U304-F1
#
_entry.id   AF-A0A529U304-F1
#
_cell.length_a   1.000
_cell.length_b   1.000
_cell.length_c   1.000
_cell.angle_alpha   90.00
_cell.angle_beta   90.00
_cell.angle_gamma   90.00
#
_symmetry.space_group_name_H-M   'P 1'
#
loop_
_entity.id
_entity.type
_entity.pdbx_description
1 polymer ?
#
loop_
_entity_poly.entity_id
_entity_poly.type
_entity_poly.pdbx_seq_one_letter_code
_entity_poly.pdbx_strand_id
1 'polypeptide(L)'
;MTMARATASRRSFLGHSYNLVGTVAALVILAWTLVAIFAPYIIPHSIGDIVDDDYFGPMRQGLWLGSDYLGRDMLSRVLMGARYTVGI
;
A
#
# COMPACT_ATOMS: atom_id res chain seq x y z
N MET A 1 -5.13 19.81 -62.66
CA MET A 1 -5.73 20.22 -61.36
C MET A 1 -6.04 18.95 -60.58
N THR A 2 -5.09 18.48 -59.76
CA THR A 2 -5.22 17.22 -59.03
C THR A 2 -5.10 17.54 -57.54
N MET A 3 -6.22 17.54 -56.82
CA MET A 3 -6.24 17.83 -55.39
C MET A 3 -5.82 16.59 -54.60
N ALA A 4 -4.69 16.69 -53.90
CA ALA A 4 -4.27 15.71 -52.91
C ALA A 4 -5.15 15.85 -51.65
N ARG A 5 -5.93 14.83 -51.32
CA ARG A 5 -6.65 14.74 -50.04
C ARG A 5 -5.66 14.37 -48.94
N ALA A 6 -5.36 15.31 -48.05
CA ALA A 6 -4.67 15.04 -46.79
C ALA A 6 -5.63 14.26 -45.87
N THR A 7 -5.40 12.96 -45.70
CA THR A 7 -6.05 12.15 -44.66
C THR A 7 -5.52 12.58 -43.30
N ALA A 8 -6.29 13.43 -42.60
CA ALA A 8 -6.04 13.75 -41.21
C ALA A 8 -6.20 12.48 -40.36
N SER A 9 -5.08 11.93 -39.91
CA SER A 9 -5.05 10.82 -38.95
C SER A 9 -5.62 11.31 -37.63
N ARG A 10 -6.88 10.94 -37.35
CA ARG A 10 -7.55 11.16 -36.07
C ARG A 10 -6.89 10.23 -35.04
N ARG A 11 -5.76 10.65 -34.46
CA ARG A 11 -5.17 9.95 -33.31
C ARG A 11 -6.18 10.02 -32.16
N SER A 12 -6.88 8.93 -31.92
CA SER A 12 -7.77 8.78 -30.76
C SER A 12 -6.93 8.82 -29.49
N PHE A 13 -6.98 9.95 -28.78
CA PHE A 13 -6.32 10.13 -27.48
C PHE A 13 -6.90 9.26 -26.36
N LEU A 14 -7.91 8.43 -26.66
CA LEU A 14 -8.78 7.74 -25.70
C LEU A 14 -8.63 6.21 -25.68
N GLY A 15 -7.69 5.65 -26.43
CA GLY A 15 -7.46 4.21 -26.48
C GLY A 15 -6.37 3.73 -25.52
N HIS A 16 -6.51 3.94 -24.20
CA HIS A 16 -5.60 3.33 -23.23
C HIS A 16 -6.12 1.95 -22.84
N SER A 17 -5.67 0.91 -23.53
CA SER A 17 -5.82 -0.47 -23.06
C SER A 17 -5.04 -0.60 -21.74
N TYR A 18 -5.74 -0.81 -20.63
CA TYR A 18 -5.11 -1.00 -19.32
C TYR A 18 -4.16 -2.21 -19.42
N ASN A 19 -2.85 -1.98 -19.27
CA ASN A 19 -1.91 -3.08 -19.17
C ASN A 19 -2.13 -3.76 -17.81
N LEU A 20 -2.26 -5.10 -17.81
CA LEU A 20 -2.42 -5.90 -16.59
C LEU A 20 -1.41 -5.51 -15.51
N VAL A 21 -0.16 -5.29 -15.91
CA VAL A 21 0.92 -4.86 -15.00
C VAL A 21 0.59 -3.52 -14.35
N GLY A 22 0.11 -2.56 -15.13
CA GLY A 22 -0.28 -1.23 -14.63
C GLY A 22 -1.48 -1.29 -13.69
N THR A 23 -2.47 -2.13 -14.01
CA THR A 23 -3.63 -2.35 -13.14
C THR A 23 -3.23 -3.00 -11.81
N VAL A 24 -2.37 -4.02 -11.82
CA VAL A 24 -1.87 -4.66 -10.60
C VAL A 24 -1.07 -3.67 -9.75
N ALA A 25 -0.18 -2.89 -10.37
CA ALA A 25 0.59 -1.86 -9.65
C ALA A 25 -0.32 -0.80 -9.01
N ALA A 26 -1.32 -0.32 -9.76
CA ALA A 26 -2.30 0.64 -9.25
C ALA A 26 -3.11 0.07 -8.07
N LEU A 27 -3.49 -1.21 -8.13
CA LEU A 27 -4.19 -1.88 -7.02
C LEU A 27 -3.33 -2.02 -5.78
N VAL A 28 -2.04 -2.36 -5.92
CA VAL A 28 -1.11 -2.46 -4.79
C VAL A 28 -0.91 -1.11 -4.11
N ILE A 29 -0.72 -0.05 -4.91
CA ILE A 29 -0.61 1.32 -4.39
C ILE A 29 -1.90 1.70 -3.67
N LEU A 30 -3.05 1.50 -4.30
CA LEU A 30 -4.35 1.79 -3.71
C LEU A 30 -4.56 1.05 -2.39
N ALA A 31 -4.22 -0.24 -2.32
CA ALA A 31 -4.32 -1.03 -1.10
C ALA A 31 -3.47 -0.43 0.04
N TRP A 32 -2.19 -0.10 -0.21
CA TRP A 32 -1.33 0.50 0.80
C TRP A 32 -1.72 1.93 1.16
N THR A 33 -2.27 2.71 0.22
CA THR A 33 -2.86 4.02 0.52
C THR A 33 -4.05 3.89 1.47
N LEU A 34 -4.93 2.91 1.26
CA LEU A 34 -6.05 2.66 2.18
C LEU A 34 -5.53 2.22 3.55
N VAL A 35 -4.55 1.32 3.61
CA VAL A 35 -3.90 0.93 4.88
C VAL A 35 -3.33 2.15 5.59
N ALA A 36 -2.59 3.02 4.90
CA ALA A 36 -2.02 4.24 5.47
C ALA A 36 -3.08 5.20 6.06
N ILE A 37 -4.23 5.35 5.40
CA ILE A 37 -5.33 6.19 5.85
C ILE A 37 -6.01 5.59 7.09
N PHE A 38 -6.30 4.28 7.06
CA PHE A 38 -7.08 3.60 8.09
C PHE A 38 -6.24 3.00 9.21
N ALA A 39 -4.90 2.98 9.10
CA ALA A 39 -3.95 2.48 10.10
C ALA A 39 -4.31 2.81 11.55
N PRO A 40 -4.58 4.08 11.96
CA PRO A 40 -4.86 4.41 13.37
C PRO A 40 -6.12 3.76 13.93
N TYR A 41 -7.03 3.26 13.08
CA TYR A 41 -8.27 2.61 13.49
C TYR A 41 -8.19 1.08 13.45
N ILE A 42 -7.21 0.50 12.76
CA ILE A 42 -7.09 -0.95 12.54
C ILE A 42 -5.96 -1.60 13.34
N ILE A 43 -5.02 -0.81 13.89
CA ILE A 43 -3.92 -1.38 14.68
C ILE A 43 -4.44 -2.05 15.97
N PRO A 44 -3.99 -3.27 16.30
CA PRO A 44 -4.35 -3.93 17.56
C PRO A 44 -3.80 -3.23 18.82
N HIS A 45 -2.61 -2.65 18.73
CA HIS A 45 -1.90 -2.04 19.86
C HIS A 45 -1.32 -0.68 19.48
N SER A 46 -1.11 0.21 20.46
CA SER A 46 -0.41 1.47 20.19
C SER A 46 1.06 1.20 19.84
N ILE A 47 1.64 2.06 19.01
CA ILE A 47 3.00 1.92 18.47
C ILE A 47 4.08 1.90 19.58
N GLY A 48 3.77 2.51 20.73
CA GLY A 48 4.64 2.63 21.89
C GLY A 48 4.39 1.61 23.00
N ASP A 49 3.35 0.79 22.89
CA ASP A 49 3.00 -0.16 23.95
C ASP A 49 3.96 -1.36 23.91
N ILE A 50 4.49 -1.71 25.07
CA ILE A 50 5.18 -2.97 25.30
C ILE A 50 4.11 -3.98 25.70
N VAL A 51 3.88 -4.97 24.84
CA VAL A 51 2.75 -5.91 24.92
C VAL A 51 3.20 -7.36 25.04
N ASP A 52 4.51 -7.57 25.10
CA ASP A 52 5.16 -8.85 25.22
C ASP A 52 6.40 -8.74 26.10
N ASP A 53 6.61 -9.71 26.98
CA ASP A 53 7.79 -9.79 27.84
C ASP A 53 8.91 -10.62 27.18
N ASP A 54 8.57 -11.36 26.12
CA ASP A 54 9.54 -12.13 25.33
C ASP A 54 10.23 -11.24 24.29
N TYR A 55 11.55 -11.32 24.23
CA TYR A 55 12.35 -10.70 23.17
C TYR A 55 12.10 -11.43 21.86
N PHE A 56 11.61 -10.72 20.84
CA PHE A 56 11.23 -11.32 19.55
C PHE A 56 10.23 -12.47 19.72
N GLY A 57 9.17 -12.20 20.49
CA GLY A 57 8.09 -13.15 20.69
C GLY A 57 7.48 -13.63 19.36
N PRO A 58 7.12 -14.92 19.28
CA PRO A 58 6.65 -15.53 18.04
C PRO A 58 5.28 -15.00 17.62
N MET A 59 4.88 -15.34 16.39
CA MET A 59 3.52 -15.08 15.92
C MET A 59 2.51 -15.83 16.79
N ARG A 60 1.56 -15.10 17.37
CA ARG A 60 0.47 -15.64 18.20
C ARG A 60 -0.78 -14.78 18.09
N GLN A 61 -1.89 -15.25 18.63
CA GLN A 61 -3.13 -14.47 18.68
C GLN A 61 -2.87 -13.13 19.41
N GLY A 62 -3.21 -12.01 18.76
CA GLY A 62 -2.88 -10.67 19.23
C GLY A 62 -1.55 -10.11 18.68
N LEU A 63 -0.53 -10.94 18.48
CA LEU A 63 0.76 -10.56 17.89
C LEU A 63 0.96 -11.28 16.56
N TRP A 64 0.21 -10.84 15.54
CA TRP A 64 0.12 -11.54 14.25
C TRP A 64 1.44 -11.61 13.49
N LEU A 65 2.32 -10.63 13.71
CA LEU A 65 3.68 -10.61 13.17
C LEU A 65 4.75 -10.81 14.25
N GLY A 66 4.35 -11.21 15.46
CA GLY A 66 5.23 -11.28 16.63
C GLY A 66 5.54 -9.91 17.25
N SER A 67 6.47 -9.91 18.18
CA SER A 67 6.98 -8.70 18.83
C SER A 67 8.41 -8.36 18.39
N ASP A 68 8.84 -7.12 18.57
CA ASP A 68 10.24 -6.73 18.37
C ASP A 68 11.11 -6.97 19.61
N TYR A 69 12.36 -6.49 19.55
CA TYR A 69 13.32 -6.56 20.65
C TYR A 69 12.90 -5.80 21.91
N LEU A 70 11.88 -4.94 21.83
CA LEU A 70 11.31 -4.25 23.00
C LEU A 70 9.97 -4.85 23.43
N GLY A 71 9.52 -5.94 22.80
CA GLY A 71 8.21 -6.53 23.10
C GLY A 71 7.03 -5.76 22.50
N ARG A 72 7.25 -4.92 21.48
CA ARG A 72 6.17 -4.15 20.81
C ARG A 72 5.59 -4.93 19.63
N ASP A 73 4.30 -4.78 19.38
CA ASP A 73 3.60 -5.45 18.27
C ASP A 73 4.11 -5.00 16.89
N MET A 74 4.69 -5.94 16.14
CA MET A 74 5.22 -5.69 14.80
C MET A 74 4.14 -5.37 13.77
N LEU A 75 2.94 -5.95 13.87
CA LEU A 75 1.86 -5.67 12.93
C LEU A 75 1.43 -4.21 13.03
N SER A 76 1.15 -3.74 14.24
CA SER A 76 0.77 -2.36 14.51
C SER A 76 1.82 -1.37 13.98
N ARG A 77 3.10 -1.69 14.13
CA ARG A 77 4.21 -0.87 13.65
C ARG A 77 4.33 -0.84 12.12
N VAL A 78 4.11 -1.95 11.43
CA VAL A 78 4.11 -1.99 9.95
C VAL A 78 2.94 -1.19 9.38
N LEU A 79 1.73 -1.37 9.92
CA LEU A 79 0.54 -0.66 9.45
C LEU A 79 0.65 0.85 9.68
N MET A 80 1.09 1.28 10.86
CA MET A 80 1.36 2.70 11.11
C MET A 80 2.56 3.22 10.33
N GLY A 81 3.58 2.39 10.11
CA GLY A 81 4.75 2.71 9.28
C GLY A 81 4.35 3.09 7.86
N ALA A 82 3.40 2.37 7.25
CA ALA A 82 2.88 2.68 5.92
C ALA A 82 2.34 4.11 5.82
N ARG A 83 1.74 4.66 6.88
CA ARG A 83 1.26 6.05 6.91
C ARG A 83 2.39 7.07 6.80
N TYR A 84 3.56 6.76 7.34
CA TYR A 84 4.72 7.64 7.29
C TYR A 84 5.52 7.50 6.00
N THR A 85 5.37 6.39 5.26
CA THR A 85 6.17 6.11 4.05
C THR A 85 5.42 6.30 2.73
N VAL A 86 4.10 6.09 2.68
CA VAL A 86 3.32 6.20 1.43
C VAL A 86 3.16 7.66 0.97
N GLY A 87 3.31 8.63 1.88
CA GLY A 87 3.17 10.06 1.60
C GLY A 87 4.46 10.83 1.29
N ILE A 88 5.62 10.15 1.30
CA ILE A 88 6.96 10.69 0.98
C ILE A 88 7.49 10.03 -0.28
#